data_AF-A0A9W8TTP6-F1
#
_entry.id   AF-A0A9W8TTP6-F1
#
_cell.length_a   1.000
_cell.length_b   1.000
_cell.length_c   1.000
_cell.angle_alpha   90.00
_cell.angle_beta   90.00
_cell.angle_gamma   90.00
#
_symmetry.space_group_name_H-M   'P 1'
#
loop_
_entity.id
_entity.type
_entity.pdbx_description
1 polymer ?
#
loop_
_entity_poly.entity_id
_entity_poly.type
_entity_poly.pdbx_seq_one_letter_code
_entity_poly.pdbx_strand_id
1 'polypeptide(L)'
;MTPKRTNDIYDTGSFVWPHFTLKVRSDPIAPWAAPALTFGSSGNVQYSQLAAQDCEAAMKELASEMTYQSAIRVGHVHRFLRQPLGNQEKLEKNLETATLDALKYVCLDINRIPIKPASGSTTKTMLIEQLVHWVRA
;
A
#
# COMPACT_ATOMS: atom_id res chain seq x y z
N MET A 1 -14.09 -37.25 18.80
CA MET A 1 -12.91 -36.96 19.64
C MET A 1 -11.73 -36.70 18.72
N THR A 2 -11.34 -35.44 18.53
CA THR A 2 -10.19 -35.05 17.70
C THR A 2 -8.93 -34.96 18.57
N PRO A 3 -7.79 -35.54 18.15
CA PRO A 3 -6.54 -35.42 18.90
C PRO A 3 -6.00 -33.98 18.81
N LYS A 4 -5.71 -33.39 19.97
CA LYS A 4 -5.10 -32.05 20.10
C LYS A 4 -3.70 -32.04 19.49
N ARG A 5 -3.42 -31.02 18.67
CA ARG A 5 -2.09 -30.69 18.13
C ARG A 5 -1.22 -30.14 19.26
N THR A 6 -0.41 -30.96 19.90
CA THR A 6 0.45 -30.52 21.02
C THR A 6 1.95 -30.71 20.74
N ASN A 7 2.34 -31.23 19.57
CA ASN A 7 3.70 -31.76 19.38
C ASN A 7 4.63 -30.97 18.44
N ASP A 8 4.22 -29.80 17.92
CA ASP A 8 4.97 -29.12 16.84
C ASP A 8 5.61 -27.77 17.23
N ILE A 9 5.85 -27.51 18.52
CA ILE A 9 6.51 -26.26 18.97
C ILE A 9 7.84 -26.63 19.64
N TYR A 10 8.96 -26.07 19.16
CA TYR A 10 10.21 -26.08 19.93
C TYR A 10 10.11 -25.05 21.04
N ASP A 11 10.06 -25.51 22.28
CA ASP A 11 10.01 -24.67 23.49
C ASP A 11 11.41 -24.38 24.07
N THR A 12 12.46 -24.43 23.22
CA THR A 12 13.87 -24.35 23.65
C THR A 12 14.62 -23.13 23.12
N GLY A 13 13.93 -22.15 22.52
CA GLY A 13 14.52 -20.89 22.08
C GLY A 13 13.84 -19.70 22.76
N SER A 14 14.59 -18.64 23.08
CA SER A 14 14.02 -17.41 23.63
C SER A 14 12.97 -16.86 22.67
N PHE A 15 11.73 -16.78 23.16
CA PHE A 15 10.58 -16.25 22.44
C PHE A 15 10.84 -14.80 21.98
N VAL A 16 10.83 -14.55 20.66
CA VAL A 16 10.90 -13.20 20.07
C VAL A 16 9.68 -12.97 19.18
N TRP A 17 8.77 -12.15 19.69
CA TRP A 17 7.64 -11.63 18.91
C TRP A 17 8.14 -10.72 17.77
N PRO A 18 7.60 -10.76 16.54
CA PRO A 18 6.43 -11.51 16.04
C PRO A 18 6.78 -12.73 15.15
N HIS A 19 8.03 -13.20 15.16
CA HIS A 19 8.50 -14.18 14.17
C HIS A 19 8.40 -15.62 14.70
N PHE A 20 7.27 -16.28 14.42
CA PHE A 20 7.17 -17.73 14.60
C PHE A 20 8.01 -18.44 13.53
N THR A 21 9.10 -19.09 13.95
CA THR A 21 9.95 -19.90 13.06
C THR A 21 9.30 -21.27 12.87
N LEU A 22 8.40 -21.38 11.89
CA LEU A 22 7.78 -22.66 11.54
C LEU A 22 8.82 -23.59 10.90
N LYS A 23 8.92 -24.84 11.37
CA LYS A 23 9.62 -25.89 10.62
C LYS A 23 8.90 -26.09 9.29
N VAL A 24 9.61 -25.83 8.20
CA VAL A 24 9.30 -26.17 6.80
C VAL A 24 7.90 -26.80 6.65
N ARG A 25 6.89 -25.96 6.39
CA ARG A 25 5.58 -26.41 5.93
C ARG A 25 5.51 -26.14 4.43
N SER A 26 5.15 -27.15 3.65
CA SER A 26 4.58 -26.95 2.32
C SER A 26 3.37 -26.01 2.43
N ASP A 27 3.25 -25.07 1.50
CA ASP A 27 2.22 -24.03 1.52
C ASP A 27 0.83 -24.65 1.77
N PRO A 28 0.03 -24.08 2.69
CA PRO A 28 -1.29 -24.61 2.96
C PRO A 28 -2.18 -24.44 1.72
N ILE A 29 -2.38 -25.54 1.00
CA ILE A 29 -3.35 -25.59 -0.12
C ILE A 29 -4.75 -25.64 0.50
N ALA A 30 -5.56 -24.62 0.20
CA ALA A 30 -6.96 -24.56 0.57
C ALA A 30 -7.82 -24.89 -0.67
N PRO A 31 -8.10 -26.19 -0.97
CA PRO A 31 -8.79 -26.58 -2.20
C PRO A 31 -10.26 -26.11 -2.26
N TRP A 32 -10.82 -25.72 -1.11
CA TRP A 32 -12.15 -25.13 -0.99
C TRP A 32 -12.15 -23.61 -1.23
N ALA A 33 -10.99 -22.96 -1.11
CA ALA A 33 -10.86 -21.55 -1.42
C ALA A 33 -10.72 -21.41 -2.94
N ALA A 34 -11.48 -20.50 -3.54
CA ALA A 34 -11.24 -20.15 -4.93
C ALA A 34 -9.77 -19.74 -5.06
N PRO A 35 -9.03 -20.20 -6.08
CA PRO A 35 -7.68 -19.73 -6.33
C PRO A 35 -7.71 -18.21 -6.34
N ALA A 36 -6.76 -17.58 -5.65
CA ALA A 36 -6.64 -16.14 -5.66
C ALA A 36 -6.73 -15.68 -7.12
N LEU A 37 -7.69 -14.80 -7.42
CA LEU A 37 -7.77 -14.20 -8.74
C LEU A 37 -6.40 -13.60 -9.01
N THR A 38 -5.61 -14.23 -9.86
CA THR A 38 -4.47 -13.60 -10.50
C THR A 38 -5.09 -12.51 -11.34
N PHE A 39 -5.30 -11.34 -10.74
CA PHE A 39 -5.70 -10.14 -11.44
C PHE A 39 -4.61 -9.92 -12.48
N GLY A 40 -4.93 -10.25 -13.72
CA GLY A 40 -4.07 -9.98 -14.85
C GLY A 40 -3.73 -8.51 -14.80
N SER A 41 -2.44 -8.21 -14.83
CA SER A 41 -1.84 -6.90 -15.01
C SER A 41 -2.54 -6.17 -16.16
N SER A 42 -3.60 -5.44 -15.85
CA SER A 42 -4.44 -4.78 -16.84
C SER A 42 -4.40 -3.29 -16.54
N GLY A 43 -3.47 -2.62 -17.22
CA GLY A 43 -3.20 -1.20 -17.11
C GLY A 43 -1.81 -0.96 -16.55
N ASN A 44 -0.78 -1.05 -17.38
CA ASN A 44 0.60 -0.78 -16.97
C ASN A 44 0.79 0.74 -16.77
N VAL A 45 0.21 1.31 -15.71
CA VAL A 45 0.45 2.70 -15.32
C VAL A 45 1.89 2.77 -14.88
N GLN A 46 2.76 3.33 -15.72
CA GLN A 46 4.17 3.36 -15.44
C GLN A 46 4.45 4.25 -14.22
N TYR A 47 5.24 3.74 -13.29
CA TYR A 47 5.63 4.43 -12.08
C TYR A 47 7.14 4.35 -11.91
N SER A 48 7.71 5.39 -11.31
CA SER A 48 9.08 5.42 -10.87
C SER A 48 9.16 4.93 -9.43
N GLN A 49 9.97 3.89 -9.20
CA GLN A 49 10.44 3.54 -7.86
C GLN A 49 11.68 4.37 -7.57
N LEU A 50 11.66 5.10 -6.46
CA LEU A 50 12.83 5.77 -5.92
C LEU A 50 13.56 4.84 -4.95
N ALA A 51 14.86 5.05 -4.81
CA ALA A 51 15.61 4.41 -3.75
C ALA A 51 15.07 4.88 -2.38
N ALA A 52 15.09 4.00 -1.38
CA ALA A 52 14.52 4.30 -0.06
C ALA A 52 15.07 5.60 0.56
N GLN A 53 16.35 5.90 0.31
CA GLN A 53 17.03 7.09 0.81
C GLN A 53 16.55 8.38 0.12
N ASP A 54 16.28 8.32 -1.19
CA ASP A 54 15.73 9.44 -1.96
C ASP A 54 14.26 9.69 -1.61
N CYS A 55 13.50 8.62 -1.34
CA CYS A 55 12.14 8.73 -0.83
C CYS A 55 12.11 9.41 0.53
N GLU A 56 12.97 9.01 1.47
CA GLU A 56 13.00 9.63 2.80
C GLU A 56 13.36 11.12 2.73
N ALA A 57 14.32 11.49 1.88
CA ALA A 57 14.69 12.88 1.66
C ALA A 57 13.53 13.71 1.08
N ALA A 58 12.87 13.19 0.03
CA ALA A 58 11.72 13.85 -0.59
C ALA A 58 10.52 13.97 0.36
N MET A 59 10.28 12.95 1.19
CA MET A 59 9.23 12.98 2.21
C MET A 59 9.52 14.01 3.31
N LYS A 60 10.79 14.16 3.72
CA LYS A 60 11.19 15.19 4.70
C LYS A 60 11.02 16.61 4.14
N GLU A 61 11.38 16.83 2.88
CA GLU A 61 11.19 18.11 2.20
C GLU A 61 9.69 18.45 2.12
N LEU A 62 8.86 17.54 1.62
CA LEU A 62 7.40 17.71 1.57
C LEU A 62 6.79 17.94 2.95
N ALA A 63 7.23 17.19 3.97
CA ALA A 63 6.73 17.35 5.33
C ALA A 63 7.06 18.75 5.91
N SER A 64 8.15 19.37 5.48
CA SER A 64 8.53 20.72 5.92
C SER A 64 7.66 21.83 5.31
N GLU A 65 7.12 21.60 4.10
CA GLU A 65 6.24 22.54 3.41
C GLU A 65 4.75 22.32 3.74
N MET A 66 4.41 21.17 4.34
CA MET A 66 3.03 20.79 4.59
C MET A 66 2.39 21.58 5.73
N THR A 67 1.17 22.06 5.48
CA THR A 67 0.30 22.62 6.51
C THR A 67 -0.32 21.51 7.37
N TYR A 68 -0.80 21.87 8.57
CA TYR A 68 -1.56 20.98 9.45
C TYR A 68 -2.73 20.27 8.73
N GLN A 69 -3.43 21.00 7.85
CA GLN A 69 -4.53 20.43 7.06
C GLN A 69 -4.04 19.38 6.06
N SER A 70 -2.90 19.62 5.38
CA SER A 70 -2.30 18.61 4.50
C SER A 70 -1.90 17.35 5.27
N ALA A 71 -1.36 17.49 6.49
CA ALA A 71 -0.97 16.35 7.32
C ALA A 71 -2.16 15.48 7.74
N ILE A 72 -3.29 16.10 8.14
CA ILE A 72 -4.54 15.36 8.39
C ILE A 72 -4.98 14.61 7.14
N ARG A 73 -4.90 15.25 5.98
CA ARG A 73 -5.35 14.65 4.71
C ARG A 73 -4.50 13.44 4.31
N VAL A 74 -3.21 13.38 4.65
CA VAL A 74 -2.39 12.16 4.46
C VAL A 74 -3.01 10.96 5.19
N GLY A 75 -3.36 11.13 6.47
CA GLY A 75 -4.01 10.07 7.24
C GLY A 75 -5.37 9.64 6.65
N HIS A 76 -6.16 10.61 6.18
CA HIS A 76 -7.42 10.30 5.48
C HIS A 76 -7.20 9.52 4.19
N VAL A 77 -6.21 9.89 3.38
CA VAL A 77 -5.87 9.18 2.14
C VAL A 77 -5.49 7.73 2.47
N HIS A 78 -4.57 7.48 3.41
CA HIS A 78 -4.25 6.11 3.83
C HIS A 78 -5.46 5.32 4.32
N ARG A 79 -6.37 5.97 5.07
CA ARG A 79 -7.60 5.34 5.52
C ARG A 79 -8.51 4.97 4.35
N PHE A 80 -8.68 5.86 3.37
CA PHE A 80 -9.50 5.60 2.19
C PHE A 80 -8.93 4.44 1.35
N LEU A 81 -7.61 4.37 1.19
CA LEU A 81 -6.95 3.29 0.45
C LEU A 81 -7.08 1.92 1.14
N ARG A 82 -7.23 1.89 2.47
CA ARG A 82 -7.41 0.64 3.24
C ARG A 82 -8.88 0.27 3.48
N GLN A 83 -9.83 1.08 3.03
CA GLN A 83 -11.25 0.72 3.14
C GLN A 83 -11.58 -0.41 2.15
N PRO A 84 -12.47 -1.35 2.51
CA PRO A 84 -12.90 -2.40 1.59
C PRO A 84 -13.49 -1.77 0.32
N LEU A 85 -13.04 -2.26 -0.84
CA LEU A 85 -13.31 -1.78 -2.20
C LEU A 85 -14.77 -1.93 -2.66
N GLY A 86 -15.75 -1.57 -1.83
CA GLY A 86 -17.17 -1.72 -2.15
C GLY A 86 -17.69 -0.72 -3.17
N ASN A 87 -17.01 0.42 -3.37
CA ASN A 87 -17.40 1.44 -4.35
C ASN A 87 -16.20 2.30 -4.78
N GLN A 88 -15.72 2.10 -6.01
CA GLN A 88 -14.58 2.83 -6.56
C GLN A 88 -14.85 4.32 -6.78
N GLU A 89 -16.03 4.68 -7.29
CA GLU A 89 -16.38 6.09 -7.49
C GLU A 89 -16.32 6.87 -6.17
N LYS A 90 -16.62 6.19 -5.06
CA LYS A 90 -16.47 6.75 -3.73
C LYS A 90 -15.01 6.95 -3.35
N LEU A 91 -14.11 6.05 -3.73
CA LEU A 91 -12.67 6.21 -3.49
C LEU A 91 -12.11 7.40 -4.27
N GLU A 92 -12.40 7.50 -5.57
CA GLU A 92 -11.95 8.61 -6.41
C GLU A 92 -12.45 9.95 -5.87
N LYS A 93 -13.76 10.06 -5.58
CA LYS A 93 -14.34 11.28 -4.97
C LYS A 93 -13.70 11.62 -3.62
N ASN A 94 -13.38 10.63 -2.79
CA ASN A 94 -12.71 10.87 -1.52
C ASN A 94 -11.28 11.39 -1.72
N LEU A 95 -10.53 10.83 -2.67
CA LEU A 95 -9.16 11.25 -3.00
C LEU A 95 -9.14 12.64 -3.64
N GLU A 96 -10.17 13.03 -4.38
CA GLU A 96 -10.33 14.41 -4.89
C GLU A 96 -10.44 15.45 -3.76
N THR A 97 -10.88 15.07 -2.56
CA THR A 97 -10.91 16.00 -1.41
C THR A 97 -9.54 16.23 -0.76
N ALA A 98 -8.53 15.41 -1.10
CA ALA A 98 -7.19 15.54 -0.54
C ALA A 98 -6.41 16.68 -1.20
N THR A 99 -5.44 17.24 -0.47
CA THR A 99 -4.50 18.22 -1.03
C THR A 99 -3.50 17.53 -1.95
N LEU A 100 -2.91 18.29 -2.88
CA LEU A 100 -1.89 17.75 -3.80
C LEU A 100 -0.71 17.16 -3.02
N ASP A 101 -0.26 17.86 -1.98
CA ASP A 101 0.89 17.44 -1.16
C ASP A 101 0.59 16.15 -0.40
N ALA A 102 -0.64 16.00 0.11
CA ALA A 102 -1.05 14.77 0.76
C ALA A 102 -1.03 13.58 -0.21
N LEU A 103 -1.50 13.77 -1.45
CA LEU A 103 -1.46 12.72 -2.47
C LEU A 103 -0.02 12.39 -2.88
N LYS A 104 0.85 13.40 -3.07
CA LYS A 104 2.28 13.21 -3.37
C LYS A 104 2.98 12.43 -2.25
N TYR A 105 2.73 12.79 -1.00
CA TYR A 105 3.30 12.13 0.16
C TYR A 105 2.92 10.65 0.19
N VAL A 106 1.64 10.33 -0.03
CA VAL A 106 1.19 8.94 -0.03
C VAL A 106 1.73 8.15 -1.24
N CYS A 107 1.86 8.78 -2.40
CA CYS A 107 2.51 8.15 -3.55
C CYS A 107 4.00 7.86 -3.29
N LEU A 108 4.70 8.72 -2.55
CA LEU A 108 6.08 8.50 -2.09
C LEU A 108 6.15 7.34 -1.08
N ASP A 109 5.28 7.34 -0.06
CA ASP A 109 5.23 6.31 0.97
C ASP A 109 4.99 4.90 0.38
N ILE A 110 4.13 4.82 -0.64
CA ILE A 110 3.82 3.57 -1.36
C ILE A 110 4.89 3.25 -2.43
N ASN A 111 5.92 4.10 -2.60
CA ASN A 111 6.95 3.99 -3.63
C ASN A 111 6.39 3.88 -5.06
N ARG A 112 5.29 4.59 -5.33
CA ARG A 112 4.58 4.57 -6.61
C ARG A 112 4.34 5.99 -7.10
N ILE A 113 5.41 6.67 -7.49
CA ILE A 113 5.29 8.01 -8.08
C ILE A 113 4.99 7.87 -9.57
N PRO A 114 3.95 8.55 -10.10
CA PRO A 114 3.69 8.55 -11.53
C PRO A 114 4.86 9.18 -12.28
N ILE A 115 5.23 8.60 -13.42
CA ILE A 115 6.28 9.17 -14.28
C ILE A 115 5.85 10.58 -14.69
N LYS A 116 6.72 11.56 -14.42
CA LYS A 116 6.45 12.95 -14.79
C LYS A 116 6.23 13.04 -16.30
N PRO A 117 5.10 13.58 -16.78
CA PRO A 117 4.91 13.80 -18.20
C PRO A 117 5.86 14.91 -18.67
N ALA A 118 6.20 14.90 -19.96
CA ALA A 118 7.07 15.91 -20.59
C ALA A 118 6.59 17.37 -20.38
N SER A 119 5.32 17.56 -19.98
CA SER A 119 4.72 18.86 -19.62
C SER A 119 5.15 19.40 -18.25
N GLY A 120 5.99 18.70 -17.50
CA GLY A 120 6.74 19.25 -16.36
C GLY A 120 6.06 19.26 -15.00
N SER A 121 4.74 19.06 -14.90
CA SER A 121 4.04 19.03 -13.60
C SER A 121 3.27 17.71 -13.36
N THR A 122 3.34 17.21 -12.13
CA THR A 122 2.50 16.09 -11.67
C THR A 122 1.09 16.60 -11.36
N THR A 123 0.14 16.22 -12.20
CA THR A 123 -1.27 16.58 -12.00
C THR A 123 -1.91 15.73 -10.91
N LYS A 124 -2.86 16.31 -10.17
CA LYS A 124 -3.63 15.63 -9.13
C LYS A 124 -4.30 14.34 -9.63
N THR A 125 -4.86 14.37 -10.83
CA THR A 125 -5.52 13.22 -11.49
C THR A 125 -4.58 12.04 -11.66
N MET A 126 -3.34 12.28 -12.10
CA MET A 126 -2.33 11.22 -12.26
C MET A 126 -1.99 10.54 -10.93
N LEU A 127 -1.94 11.30 -9.84
CA LEU A 127 -1.71 10.74 -8.50
C LEU A 127 -2.90 9.89 -8.04
N ILE A 128 -4.13 10.37 -8.28
CA ILE A 128 -5.35 9.63 -7.92
C ILE A 128 -5.44 8.32 -8.72
N GLU A 129 -5.24 8.36 -10.03
CA GLU A 129 -5.23 7.18 -10.89
C GLU A 129 -4.20 6.15 -10.41
N GLN A 130 -3.00 6.62 -10.05
CA GLN A 130 -1.94 5.75 -9.55
C GLN A 130 -2.31 5.06 -8.23
N LEU A 131 -2.96 5.79 -7.32
CA LEU A 131 -3.42 5.25 -6.05
C LEU A 131 -4.58 4.26 -6.24
N VAL A 132 -5.55 4.58 -7.09
CA VAL A 132 -6.66 3.67 -7.41
C VAL A 132 -6.13 2.40 -8.08
N HIS A 133 -5.15 2.52 -8.97
CA HIS A 133 -4.48 1.37 -9.57
C HIS A 133 -3.72 0.54 -8.53
N TRP A 134 -3.05 1.17 -7.55
CA TRP A 134 -2.39 0.43 -6.46
C TRP A 134 -3.35 -0.39 -5.61
N VAL A 135 -4.51 0.16 -5.25
CA VAL A 135 -5.48 -0.59 -4.43
C VAL A 135 -6.07 -1.79 -5.20
N ARG A 136 -6.03 -1.76 -6.54
CA ARG A 136 -6.50 -2.85 -7.42
C ARG A 136 -5.45 -3.93 -7.71
N ALA A 137 -4.16 -3.58 -7.61
CA ALA A 137 -3.04 -4.44 -7.99
C ALA A 137 -2.64 -5.39 -6.85
#